data_AF-A0A1S9D3U7-F1
#
_entry.id   AF-A0A1S9D3U7-F1
#
_cell.length_a   1.000
_cell.length_b   1.000
_cell.length_c   1.000
_cell.angle_alpha   90.00
_cell.angle_beta   90.00
_cell.angle_gamma   90.00
#
_symmetry.space_group_name_H-M   'P 1'
#
loop_
_entity.id
_entity.type
_entity.pdbx_description
1 polymer ?
#
loop_
_entity_poly.entity_id
_entity_poly.type
_entity_poly.pdbx_seq_one_letter_code
_entity_poly.pdbx_strand_id
1 'polypeptide(L)' 'MNDAVADLSAELRAKHRGLKLADALHLAAALSVGCHAFITGDKRIKTAARRRIAVLSFEDILV' A
#
# COMPACT_ATOMS: atom_id res chain seq x y z
N MET A 1 -10.70 -6.11 16.53
CA MET A 1 -10.40 -5.59 15.18
C MET A 1 -9.07 -4.84 15.33
N ASN A 2 -8.12 -4.98 14.40
CA ASN A 2 -6.84 -4.25 14.52
C ASN A 2 -7.04 -2.83 13.97
N ASP A 3 -7.46 -1.92 14.86
CA ASP A 3 -7.86 -0.56 14.52
C ASP A 3 -6.74 0.21 13.78
N ALA A 4 -5.48 -0.14 14.03
CA ALA A 4 -4.32 0.46 13.37
C ALA A 4 -4.34 0.34 11.83
N VAL A 5 -4.86 -0.77 11.28
CA VAL A 5 -4.95 -0.93 9.81
C VAL A 5 -6.08 -0.06 9.24
N ALA A 6 -7.20 0.04 9.96
CA ALA A 6 -8.32 0.88 9.55
C ALA A 6 -7.95 2.37 9.59
N ASP A 7 -7.28 2.80 10.66
CA ASP A 7 -6.82 4.19 10.84
C ASP A 7 -5.78 4.57 9.78
N LEU A 8 -4.78 3.71 9.54
CA LEU A 8 -3.78 3.96 8.51
C LEU A 8 -4.39 3.98 7.11
N SER A 9 -5.37 3.11 6.83
CA SER A 9 -6.12 3.13 5.57
C SER A 9 -6.90 4.43 5.39
N ALA A 10 -7.55 4.93 6.44
CA ALA A 10 -8.24 6.21 6.42
C ALA A 10 -7.28 7.38 6.17
N GLU A 11 -6.11 7.39 6.85
CA GLU A 11 -5.07 8.41 6.66
C GLU A 11 -4.51 8.41 5.23
N LEU A 12 -4.22 7.22 4.68
CA LEU A 12 -3.74 7.06 3.30
C LEU A 12 -4.74 7.66 2.30
N ARG A 13 -6.04 7.39 2.47
CA ARG A 13 -7.08 7.94 1.58
C ARG A 13 -7.25 9.44 1.72
N ALA A 14 -7.09 9.99 2.93
CA ALA A 14 -7.14 11.43 3.17
C ALA A 14 -5.97 12.16 2.49
N LYS A 15 -4.77 11.58 2.52
CA LYS A 15 -3.55 12.17 1.93
C LYS A 15 -3.40 11.93 0.43
N HIS A 16 -3.99 10.88 -0.11
CA HIS A 16 -3.83 10.47 -1.51
C HIS A 16 -5.18 10.44 -2.23
N ARG A 17 -5.53 11.57 -2.85
CA ARG A 17 -6.75 11.70 -3.65
C ARG A 17 -6.80 10.63 -4.74
N GLY A 18 -7.91 9.90 -4.81
CA GLY A 18 -8.12 8.84 -5.79
C GLY A 18 -7.62 7.45 -5.37
N LEU A 19 -6.99 7.31 -4.20
CA LEU A 19 -6.68 6.00 -3.62
C LEU A 19 -7.96 5.31 -3.18
N LYS A 20 -8.24 4.14 -3.77
CA LYS A 20 -9.46 3.37 -3.48
C LYS A 20 -9.35 2.67 -2.12
N LEU A 21 -10.50 2.34 -1.53
CA LEU A 21 -10.57 1.68 -0.22
C LEU A 21 -9.76 0.38 -0.16
N ALA A 22 -9.91 -0.50 -1.16
CA ALA A 22 -9.19 -1.77 -1.20
C ALA A 22 -7.66 -1.56 -1.27
N ASP A 23 -7.20 -0.65 -2.13
CA ASP A 23 -5.77 -0.33 -2.27
C ASP A 23 -5.18 0.22 -0.96
N ALA A 24 -5.93 1.12 -0.29
CA ALA A 24 -5.52 1.68 1.00
C ALA A 24 -5.48 0.62 2.10
N LEU A 25 -6.47 -0.28 2.15
CA LEU A 25 -6.50 -1.39 3.12
C LEU A 25 -5.36 -2.37 2.90
N HIS A 26 -5.10 -2.79 1.67
CA HIS A 26 -4.00 -3.71 1.37
C HIS A 26 -2.64 -3.07 1.68
N LEU A 27 -2.45 -1.80 1.32
CA LEU A 27 -1.22 -1.08 1.64
C LEU A 27 -1.04 -0.92 3.16
N ALA A 28 -2.10 -0.55 3.88
CA ALA A 28 -2.06 -0.42 5.34
C ALA A 28 -1.74 -1.76 6.02
N ALA A 29 -2.32 -2.86 5.54
CA ALA A 29 -2.05 -4.20 6.05
C ALA A 29 -0.59 -4.63 5.80
N ALA A 30 -0.05 -4.38 4.60
CA ALA A 30 1.34 -4.70 4.30
C ALA A 30 2.33 -3.89 5.16
N LEU A 31 2.02 -2.62 5.42
CA LEU A 31 2.81 -1.76 6.30
C LEU A 31 2.72 -2.20 7.76
N SER A 32 1.55 -2.62 8.24
CA SER A 32 1.35 -2.99 9.65
C SER A 32 2.11 -4.25 10.06
N VAL A 33 2.34 -5.17 9.12
CA VAL A 33 3.12 -6.40 9.34
C VAL A 33 4.61 -6.26 8.96
N GLY A 34 5.02 -5.08 8.47
CA GLY A 34 6.42 -4.81 8.14
C GLY A 34 6.91 -5.48 6.85
N CYS A 35 6.05 -5.64 5.83
CA CYS A 35 6.48 -6.17 4.54
C CYS A 35 7.59 -5.30 3.91
N HIS A 36 8.57 -5.94 3.30
CA HIS A 36 9.65 -5.25 2.57
C HIS A 36 9.18 -4.69 1.22
N ALA A 37 8.22 -5.37 0.57
CA ALA A 37 7.69 -5.00 -0.73
C ALA A 37 6.17 -5.22 -0.83
N PHE A 38 5.54 -4.42 -1.69
CA PHE A 38 4.13 -4.51 -2.09
C PHE A 38 4.08 -4.80 -3.59
N ILE A 39 3.64 -6.00 -3.96
CA ILE A 39 3.57 -6.45 -5.36
C ILE A 39 2.24 -6.00 -5.95
N THR A 40 2.27 -5.26 -7.06
CA THR A 40 1.07 -4.84 -7.78
C THR A 40 1.35 -4.47 -9.24
N GLY A 41 0.37 -4.71 -10.12
CA GLY A 41 0.39 -4.17 -11.48
C GLY A 41 -0.02 -2.69 -11.55
N ASP A 42 -0.61 -2.12 -10.50
CA ASP A 42 -1.09 -0.75 -10.51
C ASP A 42 -0.01 0.24 -10.07
N LYS A 43 0.58 0.93 -11.05
CA LYS A 43 1.63 1.94 -10.82
C LYS A 43 1.14 3.16 -10.01
N ARG A 44 -0.18 3.40 -9.91
CA ARG A 44 -0.73 4.53 -9.15
C ARG A 44 -0.48 4.41 -7.64
N ILE A 45 -0.33 3.18 -7.14
CA ILE A 45 -0.06 2.93 -5.71
C ILE A 45 1.31 3.48 -5.28
N LYS A 46 2.26 3.64 -6.21
CA LYS A 46 3.63 4.11 -5.92
C LYS A 46 3.63 5.45 -5.18
N THR A 47 2.69 6.34 -5.46
CA THR A 47 2.58 7.64 -4.77
C THR A 47 2.21 7.47 -3.30
N ALA A 48 1.29 6.56 -2.98
CA ALA A 48 0.84 6.30 -1.61
C ALA A 48 1.85 5.46 -0.80
N ALA A 49 2.58 4.57 -1.48
CA ALA A 49 3.60 3.73 -0.88
C ALA A 49 4.99 4.40 -0.75
N ARG A 50 5.16 5.60 -1.36
CA ARG A 50 6.44 6.28 -1.46
C ARG A 50 7.11 6.45 -0.09
N ARG A 51 8.37 6.02 0.02
CA ARG A 51 9.20 6.05 1.25
C ARG A 51 8.64 5.20 2.41
N ARG A 52 7.65 4.35 2.18
CA ARG A 52 7.06 3.47 3.20
C ARG A 52 7.35 1.99 2.93
N ILE A 53 7.25 1.56 1.66
CA ILE A 53 7.47 0.18 1.23
C ILE A 53 7.93 0.16 -0.23
N ALA A 54 8.73 -0.83 -0.63
CA ALA A 54 9.07 -1.01 -2.04
C ALA A 54 7.81 -1.41 -2.83
N VAL A 55 7.65 -0.91 -4.05
CA VAL A 55 6.54 -1.33 -4.93
C VAL A 55 7.13 -2.02 -6.14
N LEU A 56 6.81 -3.30 -6.28
CA LEU A 56 7.30 -4.18 -7.33
C LEU A 56 6.14 -4.61 -8.25
N SER A 57 6.42 -4.86 -9.52
CA SER A 57 5.53 -5.57 -10.42
C SER A 57 5.84 -7.07 -10.43
N PHE A 58 5.06 -7.85 -11.18
CA PHE A 58 5.34 -9.29 -11.33
C PHE A 58 6.64 -9.53 -12.10
N GLU A 59 6.97 -8.67 -13.05
CA GLU A 59 8.21 -8.75 -13.82
C GLU A 59 9.44 -8.53 -12.91
N ASP A 60 9.32 -7.72 -11.86
CA ASP A 60 10.42 -7.44 -10.93
C ASP A 60 10.80 -8.65 -10.04
N ILE A 61 9.94 -9.68 -9.95
CA ILE A 61 10.13 -10.83 -9.05
C ILE A 61 10.37 -12.17 -9.77
N LEU A 62 10.32 -12.18 -11.10
CA LEU A 62 10.49 -13.39 -11.92
C LEU A 62 11.93 -13.58 -12.43
N VAL A 63 12.91 -12.94 -11.77
CA VAL A 63 14.33 -12.94 -12.16
C VAL A 63 15.16 -13.88 -11.31
#